data_AF-A0A7S0T6P9-F1
#
_entry.id   AF-A0A7S0T6P9-F1
#
_cell.length_a   1.000
_cell.length_b   1.000
_cell.length_c   1.000
_cell.angle_alpha   90.00
_cell.angle_beta   90.00
_cell.angle_gamma   90.00
#
_symmetry.space_group_name_H-M   'P 1'
#
loop_
_entity.id
_entity.type
_entity.pdbx_description
1 polymer ?
#
loop_
_entity_poly.entity_id
_entity_poly.type
_entity_poly.pdbx_seq_one_letter_code
_entity_poly.pdbx_strand_id
1 'polypeptide(L)'
;MYQLYGGSPFRVGKKPGAVVDRNGEEVYLLGNSKDVLHELHHHEQWKETEVAIASRTDEPRWADEIMRKLEISPGIMMKQVFHHEEIYYGSKTKHLSEIQK
;
A
#
# COMPACT_ATOMS: atom_id res chain seq x y z
N MET A 1 7.70 -11.98 3.41
CA MET A 1 6.33 -11.52 3.77
C MET A 1 5.69 -12.59 4.65
N TYR A 2 5.80 -12.50 5.98
CA TYR A 2 5.50 -13.62 6.90
C TYR A 2 4.00 -13.85 7.22
N GLN A 3 3.10 -13.05 6.64
CA GLN A 3 1.66 -13.04 6.97
C GLN A 3 0.75 -13.39 5.78
N LEU A 4 1.31 -13.80 4.64
CA LEU A 4 0.55 -14.13 3.43
C LEU A 4 1.12 -15.40 2.80
N TYR A 5 0.77 -16.56 3.35
CA TYR A 5 1.34 -17.84 2.90
C TYR A 5 0.76 -18.30 1.56
N GLY A 6 -0.49 -17.93 1.23
CA GLY A 6 -1.10 -18.30 -0.06
C GLY A 6 -0.60 -17.45 -1.22
N GLY A 7 -0.30 -16.18 -0.94
CA GLY A 7 0.27 -15.24 -1.91
C GLY A 7 -0.66 -14.93 -3.09
N SER A 8 -0.05 -14.47 -4.19
CA SER A 8 -0.74 -14.13 -5.44
C SER A 8 -1.41 -15.37 -6.10
N PRO A 9 -2.52 -15.22 -6.85
CA PRO A 9 -3.23 -13.97 -7.14
C PRO A 9 -4.06 -13.47 -5.97
N PHE A 10 -4.01 -12.16 -5.74
CA PHE A 10 -4.83 -11.49 -4.73
C PHE A 10 -6.19 -11.09 -5.34
N ARG A 11 -7.23 -11.10 -4.51
CA ARG A 11 -8.60 -10.75 -4.89
C ARG A 11 -9.16 -9.69 -3.95
N VAL A 12 -10.12 -8.90 -4.41
CA VAL A 12 -10.86 -7.99 -3.51
C VAL A 12 -11.67 -8.84 -2.52
N GLY A 13 -11.58 -8.51 -1.25
CA GLY A 13 -12.29 -9.20 -0.18
C GLY A 13 -13.77 -8.81 -0.09
N LYS A 14 -14.50 -9.53 0.75
CA LYS A 14 -15.92 -9.25 0.99
C LYS A 14 -16.13 -7.99 1.85
N LYS A 15 -15.15 -7.67 2.71
CA LYS A 15 -15.16 -6.46 3.54
C LYS A 15 -14.57 -5.29 2.76
N PRO A 16 -15.13 -4.08 2.87
CA PRO A 16 -14.58 -2.89 2.23
C PRO A 16 -13.11 -2.67 2.61
N GLY A 17 -12.25 -2.51 1.62
CA GLY A 17 -10.80 -2.31 1.83
C GLY A 17 -10.02 -3.57 2.22
N ALA A 18 -10.63 -4.76 2.20
CA ALA A 18 -9.91 -6.02 2.38
C ALA A 18 -9.41 -6.58 1.05
N VAL A 19 -8.24 -7.21 1.08
CA VAL A 19 -7.66 -7.99 -0.02
C VAL A 19 -7.44 -9.41 0.48
N VAL A 20 -7.68 -10.41 -0.37
CA VAL A 20 -7.65 -11.83 -0.01
C VAL A 20 -6.58 -12.52 -0.85
N ASP A 21 -5.73 -13.31 -0.21
CA ASP A 21 -4.76 -14.12 -0.92
C ASP A 21 -5.39 -15.37 -1.57
N ARG A 22 -4.58 -16.16 -2.29
CA ARG A 22 -5.04 -17.39 -2.94
C ARG A 22 -5.63 -18.43 -2.00
N ASN A 23 -5.21 -18.46 -0.74
CA ASN A 23 -5.65 -19.42 0.28
C ASN A 23 -6.86 -18.92 1.09
N GLY A 24 -7.30 -17.67 0.87
CA GLY A 24 -8.44 -17.09 1.58
C GLY A 24 -8.05 -16.22 2.78
N GLU A 25 -6.77 -15.93 2.98
CA GLU A 25 -6.30 -15.08 4.08
C GLU A 25 -6.56 -13.60 3.76
N GLU A 26 -7.24 -12.89 4.68
CA GLU A 26 -7.59 -11.48 4.51
C GLU A 26 -6.48 -10.55 5.01
N VAL A 27 -6.19 -9.52 4.23
CA VAL A 27 -5.30 -8.39 4.56
C VAL A 27 -6.08 -7.10 4.49
N TYR A 28 -5.85 -6.23 5.47
CA TYR A 28 -6.47 -4.92 5.59
C TYR A 28 -5.51 -3.94 6.25
N LEU A 29 -5.77 -2.64 6.11
CA LEU A 29 -4.99 -1.60 6.77
C LEU A 29 -5.21 -1.64 8.28
N LEU A 30 -4.11 -1.47 9.03
CA LEU A 30 -4.14 -1.50 10.49
C LEU A 30 -4.65 -0.18 11.07
N GLY A 31 -5.54 -0.26 12.05
CA GLY A 31 -6.02 0.91 12.81
C GLY A 31 -6.50 2.05 11.91
N ASN A 32 -6.00 3.25 12.18
CA ASN A 32 -6.40 4.47 11.48
C ASN A 32 -5.63 4.71 10.17
N SER A 33 -4.81 3.75 9.69
CA SER A 33 -4.04 3.96 8.44
C SER A 33 -4.93 4.28 7.25
N LYS A 34 -6.14 3.71 7.18
CA LYS A 34 -7.11 4.04 6.14
C LYS A 34 -7.52 5.51 6.18
N ASP A 35 -7.87 6.01 7.37
CA ASP A 35 -8.34 7.38 7.55
C ASP A 35 -7.23 8.40 7.29
N VAL A 36 -5.99 8.10 7.71
CA VAL A 36 -4.82 8.94 7.43
C VAL A 36 -4.55 9.03 5.93
N LEU A 37 -4.56 7.89 5.22
CA LEU A 37 -4.34 7.87 3.77
C LEU A 37 -5.46 8.59 3.02
N HIS A 38 -6.70 8.45 3.49
CA HIS A 38 -7.84 9.22 2.98
C HIS A 38 -7.64 10.73 3.19
N GLU A 39 -7.25 11.16 4.39
CA GLU A 39 -7.00 12.58 4.67
C GLU A 39 -5.88 13.15 3.80
N LEU A 40 -4.76 12.44 3.68
CA LEU A 40 -3.63 12.85 2.85
C LEU A 40 -4.01 13.01 1.37
N HIS A 41 -4.94 12.19 0.87
CA HIS A 41 -5.36 12.25 -0.53
C HIS A 41 -6.42 13.33 -0.82
N HIS A 42 -7.27 13.67 0.16
CA HIS A 42 -8.46 14.51 -0.08
C HIS A 42 -8.42 15.90 0.56
N HIS A 43 -7.67 16.10 1.65
CA HIS A 43 -7.76 17.34 2.40
C HIS A 43 -6.89 18.43 1.77
N GLU A 44 -7.47 19.60 1.47
CA GLU A 44 -6.79 20.75 0.83
C GLU A 44 -5.49 21.16 1.53
N GLN A 45 -5.42 20.97 2.85
CA GLN A 45 -4.22 21.29 3.65
C GLN A 45 -2.97 20.49 3.22
N TRP A 46 -3.15 19.32 2.60
CA TRP A 46 -2.08 18.41 2.19
C TRP A 46 -1.81 18.43 0.68
N LYS A 47 -2.47 19.30 -0.09
CA LYS A 47 -2.38 19.26 -1.56
C LYS A 47 -0.99 19.49 -2.14
N GLU A 48 -0.12 20.17 -1.40
CA GLU A 48 1.29 20.42 -1.77
C GLU A 48 2.25 19.43 -1.10
N THR A 49 1.73 18.38 -0.45
CA THR A 49 2.53 17.36 0.24
C THR A 49 2.71 16.13 -0.64
N GLU A 50 3.97 15.80 -0.95
CA GLU A 50 4.28 14.54 -1.58
C GLU A 50 4.31 13.40 -0.55
N VAL A 51 3.66 12.29 -0.90
CA VAL A 51 3.58 11.10 -0.06
C VAL A 51 4.41 9.99 -0.69
N ALA A 52 5.35 9.42 0.05
CA ALA A 52 6.21 8.35 -0.42
C ALA A 52 6.01 7.05 0.38
N ILE A 53 6.18 5.91 -0.29
CA ILE A 53 6.23 4.58 0.35
C ILE A 53 7.58 3.93 0.11
N ALA A 54 8.17 3.38 1.17
CA ALA A 54 9.42 2.64 1.08
C ALA A 54 9.29 1.30 1.82
N SER A 55 9.61 0.18 1.18
CA SER A 55 9.56 -1.14 1.81
C SER A 55 10.67 -2.05 1.31
N ARG A 56 11.31 -2.78 2.23
CA ARG A 56 12.37 -3.76 1.93
C ARG A 56 11.83 -5.16 1.70
N THR A 57 10.61 -5.28 1.19
CA THR A 57 9.96 -6.57 1.05
C THR A 57 10.71 -7.46 0.06
N ASP A 58 10.75 -8.73 0.40
CA ASP A 58 11.12 -9.86 -0.46
C ASP A 58 10.13 -10.09 -1.61
N GLU A 59 8.89 -9.62 -1.47
CA GLU A 59 7.80 -9.83 -2.43
C GLU A 59 7.23 -8.50 -2.98
N PRO A 60 8.03 -7.70 -3.70
CA PRO A 60 7.62 -6.39 -4.18
C PRO A 60 6.43 -6.44 -5.14
N ARG A 61 6.31 -7.53 -5.92
CA ARG A 61 5.17 -7.76 -6.81
C ARG A 61 3.86 -7.96 -6.06
N TRP A 62 3.91 -8.67 -4.92
CA TRP A 62 2.71 -8.87 -4.09
C TRP A 62 2.30 -7.57 -3.42
N ALA A 63 3.25 -6.78 -2.93
CA ALA A 63 2.98 -5.46 -2.39
C ALA A 63 2.29 -4.55 -3.44
N ASP A 64 2.83 -4.49 -4.66
CA ASP A 64 2.19 -3.74 -5.77
C ASP A 64 0.77 -4.24 -6.06
N GLU A 65 0.58 -5.56 -6.15
CA GLU A 65 -0.72 -6.16 -6.44
C GLU A 65 -1.77 -5.85 -5.35
N ILE A 66 -1.37 -5.90 -4.08
CA ILE A 66 -2.24 -5.59 -2.93
C ILE A 66 -2.59 -4.10 -2.93
N MET A 67 -1.62 -3.19 -3.07
CA MET A 67 -1.87 -1.75 -3.03
C MET A 67 -2.81 -1.28 -4.16
N ARG A 68 -2.82 -1.98 -5.31
CA ARG A 68 -3.76 -1.72 -6.41
C ARG A 68 -5.20 -2.19 -6.14
N LYS A 69 -5.42 -3.03 -5.13
CA LYS A 69 -6.73 -3.60 -4.78
C LYS A 69 -7.25 -3.14 -3.42
N LEU A 70 -6.35 -2.62 -2.58
CA LEU A 70 -6.70 -2.17 -1.25
C LEU A 70 -7.36 -0.80 -1.35
N GLU A 71 -8.67 -0.75 -1.14
CA GLU A 71 -9.47 0.45 -1.25
C GLU A 71 -9.45 1.27 0.05
N ILE A 72 -9.04 2.55 -0.04
CA ILE A 72 -9.01 3.49 1.09
C ILE A 72 -10.26 4.37 1.19
N SER A 73 -10.91 4.63 0.06
CA SER A 73 -12.22 5.29 -0.06
C SER A 73 -12.89 4.85 -1.36
N PRO A 74 -14.20 5.04 -1.53
CA PRO A 74 -14.91 4.55 -2.71
C PRO A 74 -14.23 4.95 -4.03
N GLY A 75 -13.68 3.98 -4.75
CA GLY A 75 -12.97 4.16 -6.02
C GLY A 75 -11.50 4.59 -5.92
N ILE A 76 -10.96 4.76 -4.71
CA ILE A 76 -9.55 5.15 -4.48
C ILE A 76 -8.79 3.99 -3.85
N MET A 77 -7.84 3.45 -4.61
CA MET A 77 -6.93 2.41 -4.18
C MET A 77 -5.74 3.04 -3.46
N MET A 78 -5.21 2.36 -2.45
CA MET A 78 -4.07 2.79 -1.64
C MET A 78 -2.88 3.25 -2.50
N LYS A 79 -2.61 2.57 -3.62
CA LYS A 79 -1.52 2.94 -4.52
C LYS A 79 -1.63 4.39 -5.03
N GLN A 80 -2.83 4.92 -5.21
CA GLN A 80 -3.07 6.26 -5.76
C GLN A 80 -2.72 7.39 -4.79
N VAL A 81 -2.45 7.08 -3.52
CA VAL A 81 -2.05 8.07 -2.51
C VAL A 81 -0.57 8.40 -2.61
N PHE A 82 0.25 7.48 -3.13
CA PHE A 82 1.70 7.62 -3.15
C PHE A 82 2.18 8.23 -4.47
N HIS A 83 3.05 9.22 -4.35
CA HIS A 83 3.72 9.93 -5.44
C HIS A 83 5.05 9.25 -5.80
N HIS A 84 5.72 8.68 -4.79
CA HIS A 84 7.01 8.00 -4.92
C HIS A 84 6.95 6.61 -4.29
N GLU A 85 7.50 5.61 -4.99
CA GLU A 85 7.46 4.20 -4.59
C GLU A 85 8.84 3.54 -4.62
N GLU A 86 9.39 3.26 -3.45
CA GLU A 86 10.67 2.55 -3.28
C GLU A 86 10.44 1.19 -2.60
N ILE A 87 9.84 0.26 -3.36
CA ILE A 87 9.44 -1.08 -2.89
C ILE A 87 10.26 -2.15 -3.61
N TYR A 88 11.39 -2.53 -3.01
CA TYR A 88 12.25 -3.62 -3.48
C TYR A 88 13.18 -4.06 -2.34
N TYR A 89 13.81 -5.20 -2.51
CA TYR A 89 14.80 -5.68 -1.55
C TYR A 89 16.03 -4.75 -1.53
N GLY A 90 16.37 -4.18 -0.37
CA GLY A 90 17.39 -3.15 -0.29
C GLY A 90 17.60 -2.60 1.12
N SER A 91 18.06 -1.35 1.23
CA SER A 91 18.23 -0.63 2.50
C SER A 91 17.35 0.61 2.54
N LYS A 92 16.86 0.97 3.73
CA LYS A 92 16.05 2.17 3.91
C LYS A 92 16.84 3.44 3.58
N THR A 93 18.15 3.45 3.85
CA THR A 93 19.04 4.55 3.46
C THR A 93 19.00 4.77 1.94
N LYS A 94 19.09 3.69 1.14
CA LYS A 94 19.03 3.80 -0.31
C LYS A 94 17.66 4.29 -0.79
N HIS A 95 16.58 3.71 -0.27
CA HIS A 95 15.22 4.10 -0.68
C HIS A 95 14.98 5.59 -0.39
N LEU A 96 15.36 6.07 0.79
CA LEU A 96 15.21 7.48 1.15
C LEU A 96 16.10 8.40 0.30
N SER A 97 17.30 7.96 -0.09
CA SER A 97 18.15 8.74 -0.99
C SER A 97 17.62 8.85 -2.41
N GLU A 98 16.84 7.86 -2.88
CA GLU A 98 16.18 7.93 -4.19
C GLU A 98 14.94 8.83 -4.14
N ILE A 99 14.17 8.82 -3.03
CA ILE A 99 13.03 9.73 -2.82
C ILE A 99 13.46 11.20 -2.74
N GLN A 100 14.68 11.48 -2.28
CA GLN A 100 15.20 12.86 -2.17
C GLN A 100 15.58 13.50 -3.52
N LYS A 101 15.57 12.75 -4.62
CA LYS A 101 15.96 13.24 -5.96
C LYS A 101 14.78 13.85 -6.70
#